data_AF-A0A382GFA0-F1
#
_entry.id   AF-A0A382GFA0-F1
#
_cell.length_a   1.000
_cell.length_b   1.000
_cell.length_c   1.000
_cell.angle_alpha   90.00
_cell.angle_beta   90.00
_cell.angle_gamma   90.00
#
_symmetry.space_group_name_H-M   'P 1'
#
loop_
_entity.id
_entity.type
_entity.pdbx_description
1 polymer ?
#
loop_
_entity_poly.entity_id
_entity_poly.type
_entity_poly.pdbx_seq_one_letter_code
_entity_poly.pdbx_strand_id
1 'polypeptide(L)'
;MSFIKSIKKSGSKINLYKLDKDILAKQTKGTTLFSNGINICVLDLETTGLNMEEDKIIEIALKVVKIDKIDGNIISFEESYESFQDPGMPIEDKISKITGIDDEMVAGHEIDWNKVN
;
A
#
# COMPACT_ATOMS: atom_id res chain seq x y z
N MET A 1 -5.06 7.95 7.77
CA MET A 1 -3.79 7.95 7.00
C MET A 1 -2.94 9.21 7.24
N SER A 2 -1.72 9.07 7.80
CA SER A 2 -0.76 10.19 7.99
C SER A 2 0.43 10.08 7.03
N PHE A 3 0.42 10.85 5.94
CA PHE A 3 1.39 10.67 4.84
C PHE A 3 2.76 11.34 5.10
N ILE A 4 3.81 10.52 5.28
CA ILE A 4 5.23 10.91 5.46
C ILE A 4 5.82 11.51 4.16
N LYS A 5 6.90 12.35 4.21
CA LYS A 5 7.29 13.28 3.10
C LYS A 5 8.73 13.28 2.49
N SER A 6 9.81 12.67 3.06
CA SER A 6 11.29 12.76 2.77
C SER A 6 12.32 11.63 2.29
N ILE A 7 12.18 10.53 1.49
CA ILE A 7 13.25 9.46 1.25
C ILE A 7 14.59 9.95 0.62
N LYS A 8 15.45 10.55 1.42
CA LYS A 8 16.90 10.42 1.21
C LYS A 8 17.45 9.25 2.01
N LYS A 9 18.38 8.50 1.42
CA LYS A 9 19.34 7.70 2.19
C LYS A 9 20.64 8.50 2.31
N SER A 10 21.20 8.61 3.51
CA SER A 10 22.44 9.35 3.76
C SER A 10 23.24 8.66 4.87
N GLY A 11 24.34 8.01 4.50
CA GLY A 11 25.02 7.06 5.37
C GLY A 11 24.07 5.96 5.84
N SER A 12 24.03 5.72 7.15
CA SER A 12 23.10 4.77 7.80
C SER A 12 21.66 5.27 7.90
N LYS A 13 21.37 6.56 7.66
CA LYS A 13 20.01 7.12 7.82
C LYS A 13 19.14 6.85 6.60
N ILE A 14 17.96 6.27 6.85
CA ILE A 14 16.81 6.26 5.95
C ILE A 14 15.87 7.38 6.39
N ASN A 15 15.52 8.27 5.48
CA ASN A 15 14.36 9.17 5.57
C ASN A 15 13.23 8.54 4.71
N LEU A 16 11.97 9.04 4.71
CA LEU A 16 10.84 8.37 4.01
C LEU A 16 9.91 9.34 3.22
N TYR A 17 9.68 9.20 1.89
CA TYR A 17 9.00 10.17 0.95
C TYR A 17 7.48 9.98 0.92
N LYS A 18 6.74 11.06 0.63
CA LYS A 18 5.42 10.90 0.01
C LYS A 18 5.68 10.53 -1.43
N LEU A 19 5.15 9.40 -1.86
CA LEU A 19 5.31 8.93 -3.23
C LEU A 19 4.35 9.74 -4.12
N ASP A 20 4.86 10.76 -4.80
CA ASP A 20 4.11 11.60 -5.75
C ASP A 20 4.50 11.29 -7.21
N LYS A 21 3.72 11.80 -8.17
CA LYS A 21 3.92 11.53 -9.60
C LYS A 21 5.29 11.97 -10.11
N ASP A 22 5.85 13.03 -9.53
CA ASP A 22 7.16 13.56 -9.93
C ASP A 22 8.30 12.73 -9.37
N ILE A 23 8.13 12.06 -8.22
CA ILE A 23 9.09 11.10 -7.67
C ILE A 23 8.99 9.76 -8.41
N LEU A 24 7.76 9.29 -8.66
CA LEU A 24 7.47 8.06 -9.43
C LEU A 24 8.14 8.11 -10.82
N ALA A 25 7.93 9.18 -11.58
CA ALA A 25 8.51 9.38 -12.91
C ALA A 25 10.04 9.50 -12.92
N LYS A 26 10.68 9.72 -11.75
CA LYS A 26 12.14 9.71 -11.58
C LYS A 26 12.69 8.33 -11.17
N GLN A 27 11.83 7.38 -10.77
CA GLN A 27 12.22 5.99 -10.49
C GLN A 27 12.06 5.09 -11.72
N THR A 28 11.08 5.40 -12.60
CA THR A 28 10.88 4.68 -13.86
C THR A 28 12.07 4.86 -14.80
N LYS A 29 12.61 3.76 -15.35
CA LYS A 29 13.60 3.78 -16.44
C LYS A 29 12.98 3.29 -17.75
N GLY A 30 13.48 3.83 -18.87
CA GLY A 30 13.01 3.45 -20.20
C GLY A 30 13.33 2.00 -20.53
N THR A 31 12.35 1.28 -21.05
CA THR A 31 12.47 -0.10 -21.55
C THR A 31 13.36 -0.19 -22.78
N THR A 32 14.15 -1.26 -22.88
CA THR A 32 14.78 -1.66 -24.15
C THR A 32 13.82 -2.54 -24.97
N LEU A 33 14.15 -2.78 -26.24
CA LEU A 33 13.45 -3.76 -27.10
C LEU A 33 13.46 -5.21 -26.55
N PHE A 34 14.23 -5.49 -25.49
CA PHE A 34 14.36 -6.80 -24.86
C PHE A 34 13.85 -6.82 -23.40
N SER A 35 13.25 -5.73 -22.90
CA SER A 35 12.82 -5.66 -21.49
C SER A 35 11.75 -6.70 -21.18
N ASN A 36 12.02 -7.59 -20.24
CA ASN A 36 11.12 -8.67 -19.86
C ASN A 36 10.48 -8.31 -18.52
N GLY A 37 9.32 -7.66 -18.57
CA GLY A 37 8.65 -7.14 -17.39
C GLY A 37 7.97 -8.22 -16.55
N ILE A 38 7.97 -8.04 -15.22
CA ILE A 38 7.07 -8.73 -14.29
C ILE A 38 6.33 -7.70 -13.44
N ASN A 39 5.05 -7.95 -13.18
CA ASN A 39 4.25 -7.15 -12.25
C ASN A 39 4.42 -7.73 -10.84
N ILE A 40 4.66 -6.86 -9.86
CA ILE A 40 4.69 -7.15 -8.43
C ILE A 40 3.60 -6.30 -7.78
N CYS A 41 2.68 -6.94 -7.05
CA CYS A 41 1.78 -6.23 -6.16
C CYS A 41 2.42 -6.15 -4.77
N VAL A 42 2.54 -4.94 -4.23
CA VAL A 42 2.77 -4.70 -2.80
C VAL A 42 1.40 -4.53 -2.14
N LEU A 43 1.20 -5.19 -1.01
CA LEU A 43 -0.05 -5.22 -0.25
C LEU A 43 0.26 -4.88 1.20
N ASP A 44 -0.61 -4.07 1.81
CA ASP A 44 -0.58 -3.71 3.23
C ASP A 44 -2.02 -3.77 3.80
N LEU A 45 -2.15 -4.05 5.10
CA LEU A 45 -3.45 -4.25 5.77
C LEU A 45 -3.44 -3.66 7.19
N GLU A 46 -4.50 -2.94 7.55
CA GLU A 46 -4.82 -2.64 8.95
C GLU A 46 -5.96 -3.53 9.42
N THR A 47 -5.91 -3.95 10.69
CA THR A 47 -6.75 -5.02 11.25
C THR A 47 -7.18 -4.74 12.70
N THR A 48 -8.23 -5.42 13.17
CA THR A 48 -8.68 -5.34 14.58
C THR A 48 -7.73 -6.02 15.58
N GLY A 49 -6.73 -6.75 15.10
CA GLY A 49 -5.82 -7.53 15.94
C GLY A 49 -4.97 -8.51 15.13
N LEU A 50 -4.41 -9.53 15.79
CA LEU A 50 -3.39 -10.44 15.23
C LEU A 50 -3.90 -11.87 15.01
N ASN A 51 -5.16 -12.19 15.32
CA ASN A 51 -5.73 -13.52 15.18
C ASN A 51 -6.55 -13.65 13.89
N MET A 52 -5.98 -14.32 12.89
CA MET A 52 -6.61 -14.51 11.56
C MET A 52 -8.00 -15.16 11.58
N GLU A 53 -8.39 -15.87 12.64
CA GLU A 53 -9.71 -16.51 12.76
C GLU A 53 -10.79 -15.53 13.28
N GLU A 54 -10.42 -14.66 14.22
CA GLU A 54 -11.35 -13.80 14.98
C GLU A 54 -11.30 -12.33 14.54
N ASP A 55 -10.13 -11.82 14.18
CA ASP A 55 -9.94 -10.42 13.79
C ASP A 55 -10.42 -10.15 12.35
N LYS A 56 -10.57 -8.87 12.02
CA LYS A 56 -11.12 -8.37 10.75
C LYS A 56 -10.18 -7.35 10.12
N ILE A 57 -10.14 -7.33 8.80
CA ILE A 57 -9.49 -6.27 8.00
C ILE A 57 -10.36 -5.02 8.11
N ILE A 58 -9.72 -3.87 8.33
CA ILE A 58 -10.37 -2.54 8.38
C ILE A 58 -9.81 -1.54 7.36
N GLU A 59 -8.59 -1.74 6.86
CA GLU A 59 -8.04 -1.04 5.68
C GLU A 59 -7.25 -2.03 4.81
N ILE A 60 -7.31 -1.86 3.49
CA ILE A 60 -6.42 -2.52 2.52
C ILE A 60 -5.78 -1.48 1.60
N ALA A 61 -4.48 -1.61 1.35
CA ALA A 61 -3.74 -0.80 0.39
C ALA A 61 -2.91 -1.67 -0.56
N LEU A 62 -3.08 -1.47 -1.87
CA LEU A 62 -2.43 -2.22 -2.94
C LEU A 62 -1.66 -1.28 -3.88
N LYS A 63 -0.44 -1.67 -4.28
CA LYS A 63 0.31 -1.02 -5.36
C LYS A 63 0.95 -2.03 -6.31
N VAL A 64 0.53 -2.01 -7.57
CA VAL A 64 1.16 -2.79 -8.64
C VAL A 64 2.29 -1.99 -9.28
N VAL A 65 3.48 -2.59 -9.31
CA VAL A 65 4.70 -2.04 -9.90
C VAL A 65 5.25 -3.05 -10.89
N LYS A 66 5.61 -2.58 -12.09
CA LYS A 66 6.24 -3.39 -13.13
C LYS A 66 7.74 -3.17 -13.09
N ILE A 67 8.50 -4.25 -12.95
CA ILE A 67 9.97 -4.21 -12.95
C ILE A 67 10.54 -5.04 -14.10
N ASP A 68 11.73 -4.70 -14.56
CA ASP A 68 12.48 -5.56 -15.47
C ASP A 68 13.09 -6.76 -14.71
N LYS A 69 12.94 -7.96 -15.26
CA LYS A 69 13.38 -9.22 -14.63
C LYS A 69 14.90 -9.46 -14.66
N ILE A 70 15.67 -8.67 -15.41
CA ILE A 70 17.12 -8.83 -15.56
C ILE A 70 17.87 -7.92 -14.58
N ASP A 71 17.48 -6.65 -14.50
CA ASP A 71 18.19 -5.64 -13.71
C ASP A 71 17.40 -5.08 -12.49
N GLY A 72 16.13 -5.47 -12.34
CA GLY A 72 15.28 -5.08 -11.22
C GLY A 72 14.80 -3.62 -11.25
N ASN A 73 15.08 -2.86 -12.32
CA ASN A 73 14.63 -1.49 -12.44
C ASN A 73 13.12 -1.40 -12.61
N ILE A 74 12.51 -0.37 -12.00
CA ILE A 74 11.10 -0.07 -12.20
C ILE A 74 10.91 0.43 -13.65
N ILE A 75 10.04 -0.25 -14.38
CA ILE A 75 9.57 0.13 -15.71
C ILE A 75 8.43 1.15 -15.56
N SER A 76 7.42 0.79 -14.77
CA SER A 76 6.18 1.56 -14.63
C SER A 76 5.43 1.21 -13.34
N PHE A 77 4.49 2.07 -12.96
CA PHE A 77 3.58 1.85 -11.85
C PHE A 77 2.18 1.67 -12.44
N GLU A 78 1.69 0.43 -12.51
CA GLU A 78 0.49 0.09 -13.28
C GLU A 78 -0.77 0.58 -12.54
N GLU A 79 -1.04 0.03 -11.35
CA GLU A 79 -2.35 0.16 -10.68
C GLU A 79 -2.19 0.39 -9.17
N SER A 80 -3.25 0.87 -8.52
CA SER A 80 -3.35 1.04 -7.06
C SER A 80 -4.82 0.96 -6.65
N TYR A 81 -5.06 0.37 -5.48
CA TYR A 81 -6.38 0.28 -4.86
C TYR A 81 -6.22 0.50 -3.36
N GLU A 82 -7.09 1.31 -2.77
CA GLU A 82 -7.14 1.58 -1.33
C GLU A 82 -8.61 1.63 -0.90
N SER A 83 -8.96 1.00 0.23
CA SER A 83 -10.31 1.04 0.79
C SER A 83 -10.32 0.70 2.28
N PHE A 84 -11.27 1.30 3.01
CA PHE A 84 -11.69 0.79 4.30
C PHE A 84 -12.63 -0.41 4.14
N GLN A 85 -12.85 -1.12 5.25
CA GLN A 85 -13.84 -2.18 5.42
C GLN A 85 -14.52 -2.02 6.77
N ASP A 86 -15.85 -1.96 6.79
CA ASP A 86 -16.64 -2.07 8.01
C ASP A 86 -16.47 -3.48 8.60
N PRO A 87 -15.95 -3.64 9.83
CA PRO A 87 -15.76 -4.94 10.46
C PRO A 87 -17.04 -5.51 11.09
N GLY A 88 -18.15 -4.76 11.10
CA GLY A 88 -19.42 -5.14 11.72
C GLY A 88 -19.42 -5.16 13.25
N MET A 89 -18.38 -4.60 13.88
CA MET A 89 -18.19 -4.54 15.34
C MET A 89 -17.38 -3.28 15.71
N PRO A 90 -17.51 -2.74 16.93
CA PRO A 90 -16.72 -1.58 17.35
C PRO A 90 -15.22 -1.87 17.36
N ILE A 91 -14.42 -0.99 16.78
CA ILE A 91 -12.96 -1.06 16.81
C ILE A 91 -12.49 -0.73 18.24
N GLU A 92 -11.64 -1.59 18.81
CA GLU A 92 -11.12 -1.33 20.15
C GLU A 92 -10.25 -0.07 20.20
N ASP A 93 -10.46 0.70 21.27
CA ASP A 93 -9.72 1.90 21.68
C ASP A 93 -8.17 1.77 21.60
N LYS A 94 -7.63 0.55 21.67
CA LYS A 94 -6.19 0.25 21.53
C LYS A 94 -5.74 0.19 20.06
N ILE A 95 -6.61 -0.29 19.17
CA ILE A 95 -6.37 -0.47 17.73
C ILE A 95 -6.43 0.89 17.04
N SER A 96 -7.45 1.70 17.32
CA SER A 96 -7.54 3.07 16.78
C SER A 96 -6.35 3.94 17.15
N LYS A 97 -5.66 3.66 18.26
CA LYS A 97 -4.41 4.34 18.67
C LYS A 97 -3.15 3.81 17.97
N ILE A 98 -3.22 2.63 17.35
CA ILE A 98 -2.14 2.02 16.55
C ILE A 98 -2.32 2.39 15.08
N THR A 99 -3.49 2.13 14.52
CA THR A 99 -3.81 2.28 13.09
C THR A 99 -4.19 3.73 12.72
N GLY A 100 -4.76 4.48 13.67
CA GLY A 100 -5.36 5.79 13.39
C GLY A 100 -6.68 5.69 12.61
N ILE A 101 -7.43 4.59 12.79
CA ILE A 101 -8.75 4.31 12.19
C ILE A 101 -9.78 4.12 13.32
N ASP A 102 -10.93 4.76 13.20
CA ASP A 102 -12.06 4.66 14.12
C ASP A 102 -13.34 4.15 13.43
N ASP A 103 -14.39 3.92 14.20
CA ASP A 103 -15.68 3.41 13.70
C ASP A 103 -16.32 4.35 12.66
N GLU A 104 -16.12 5.67 12.77
CA GLU A 104 -16.68 6.65 11.83
C GLU A 104 -15.98 6.58 10.45
N MET A 105 -14.69 6.24 10.43
CA MET A 105 -13.91 6.06 9.19
C MET A 105 -14.27 4.79 8.41
N VAL A 106 -14.75 3.73 9.07
CA VAL A 106 -15.06 2.44 8.42
C VAL A 106 -16.54 2.21 8.14
N ALA A 107 -17.45 2.93 8.81
CA ALA A 107 -18.88 2.69 8.76
C ALA A 107 -19.46 2.62 7.33
N GLY A 108 -19.99 1.45 6.95
CA GLY A 108 -20.58 1.21 5.64
C GLY A 108 -19.60 1.11 4.47
N HIS A 109 -18.29 1.06 4.71
CA HIS A 109 -17.30 0.76 3.66
C HIS A 109 -17.17 -0.75 3.42
N GLU A 110 -16.97 -1.15 2.17
CA GLU A 110 -16.76 -2.54 1.76
C GLU A 110 -15.63 -2.63 0.72
N ILE A 111 -14.77 -3.64 0.85
CA ILE A 111 -13.71 -3.93 -0.12
C ILE A 111 -14.33 -4.56 -1.39
N ASP A 112 -14.06 -3.97 -2.54
CA ASP A 112 -14.43 -4.55 -3.83
C ASP A 112 -13.45 -5.67 -4.20
N TRP A 113 -13.72 -6.86 -3.69
CA TRP A 113 -12.90 -8.06 -3.90
C TRP A 113 -12.71 -8.42 -5.38
N ASN A 114 -13.56 -7.92 -6.30
CA ASN A 114 -13.39 -8.10 -7.75
C ASN A 114 -12.21 -7.29 -8.32
N LYS A 115 -11.65 -6.34 -7.56
CA LYS A 115 -10.40 -5.62 -7.89
C LYS A 115 -9.15 -6.19 -7.21
N VAL A 116 -9.33 -7.11 -6.26
CA VAL A 116 -8.25 -7.64 -5.39
C VAL A 116 -7.78 -9.03 -5.85
N ASN A 117 -8.57 -9.73 -6.67
CA ASN A 117 -8.50 -11.16 -6.93
C ASN A 117 -8.24 -11.52 -8.40
#